data_AF-A0A424QLE3-F1
#
_entry.id   AF-A0A424QLE3-F1
#
_cell.length_a   1.000
_cell.length_b   1.000
_cell.length_c   1.000
_cell.angle_alpha   90.00
_cell.angle_beta   90.00
_cell.angle_gamma   90.00
#
_symmetry.space_group_name_H-M   'P 1'
#
loop_
_entity.id
_entity.type
_entity.pdbx_description
1 polymer ?
#
loop_
_entity_poly.entity_id
_entity_poly.type
_entity_poly.pdbx_seq_one_letter_code
_entity_poly.pdbx_strand_id
1 'polypeptide(L)'
;MNKSTLFGMFAICALFASCDDGVTEVCDEGNKAVIEIFNNSPCTPDVSVGSDDVATDMGILATQSVEVDAGDIDVEFSLAFISVCTALDTTVTVACGDTVLVEFTGS
;
A
#
# COMPACT_ATOMS: atom_id res chain seq x y z
N MET A 1 59.33 3.86 9.98
CA MET A 1 58.19 4.22 9.10
C MET A 1 58.06 3.14 8.04
N ASN A 2 56.95 2.42 8.01
CA ASN A 2 56.27 2.09 6.76
C ASN A 2 54.80 1.84 7.07
N LYS A 3 54.01 2.83 6.64
CA LYS A 3 52.56 2.92 6.65
C LYS A 3 52.07 2.10 5.45
N SER A 4 51.12 1.20 5.65
CA SER A 4 49.95 1.07 4.76
C SER A 4 49.00 0.03 5.33
N THR A 5 48.05 0.56 6.08
CA THR A 5 46.77 -0.01 6.45
C THR A 5 46.02 -0.43 5.18
N LEU A 6 45.84 -1.73 4.97
CA LEU A 6 44.94 -2.26 3.94
C LEU A 6 43.54 -2.39 4.56
N PHE A 7 42.80 -1.30 4.49
CA PHE A 7 41.35 -1.26 4.74
C PHE A 7 40.63 -1.77 3.50
N GLY A 8 39.55 -2.53 3.71
CA GLY A 8 38.40 -2.49 2.82
C GLY A 8 38.35 -3.54 1.72
N MET A 9 37.78 -4.69 2.03
CA MET A 9 36.97 -5.43 1.07
C MET A 9 35.85 -6.15 1.83
N PHE A 10 34.88 -5.37 2.32
CA PHE A 10 33.58 -5.94 2.64
C PHE A 10 32.95 -6.31 1.31
N ALA A 11 32.94 -7.62 1.07
CA ALA A 11 32.27 -8.22 -0.06
C ALA A 11 30.82 -7.70 -0.11
N ILE A 12 30.51 -7.10 -1.25
CA ILE A 12 29.20 -6.62 -1.63
C ILE A 12 28.26 -7.82 -1.61
N CYS A 13 27.53 -8.02 -0.52
CA CYS A 13 26.32 -8.84 -0.49
C CYS A 13 25.21 -8.07 -1.22
N ALA A 14 25.33 -7.92 -2.54
CA ALA A 14 24.25 -7.47 -3.42
C ALA A 14 23.72 -8.64 -4.27
N LEU A 15 23.69 -9.84 -3.68
CA LEU A 15 23.17 -11.07 -4.29
C LEU A 15 21.74 -11.38 -3.81
N PHE A 16 20.88 -10.36 -3.74
CA PHE A 16 19.42 -10.56 -3.60
C PHE A 16 18.61 -9.78 -4.66
N ALA A 17 19.23 -9.33 -5.75
CA ALA A 17 18.50 -8.85 -6.92
C ALA A 17 18.21 -10.03 -7.87
N SER A 18 17.48 -11.04 -7.39
CA SER A 18 16.96 -12.12 -8.22
C SER A 18 15.54 -12.49 -7.76
N CYS A 19 14.56 -12.04 -8.56
CA CYS A 19 13.24 -12.63 -8.80
C CYS A 19 12.38 -13.04 -7.59
N ASP A 20 11.27 -12.34 -7.36
CA ASP A 20 9.88 -12.88 -7.48
C ASP A 20 8.86 -11.89 -6.87
N ASP A 21 7.66 -11.87 -7.46
CA ASP A 21 6.37 -11.39 -6.95
C ASP A 21 6.32 -10.64 -5.59
N GLY A 22 5.93 -9.36 -5.63
CA GLY A 22 5.45 -8.62 -4.45
C GLY A 22 6.45 -8.51 -3.31
N VAL A 23 7.44 -7.61 -3.44
CA VAL A 23 8.37 -7.32 -2.35
C VAL A 23 7.64 -6.52 -1.28
N THR A 24 7.15 -7.21 -0.24
CA THR A 24 6.70 -6.55 0.98
C THR A 24 7.91 -6.27 1.88
N GLU A 25 8.31 -5.00 2.02
CA GLU A 25 9.33 -4.55 2.98
C GLU A 25 8.64 -4.12 4.27
N VAL A 26 8.97 -4.77 5.38
CA VAL A 26 8.46 -4.40 6.71
C VAL A 26 9.05 -3.06 7.12
N CYS A 27 8.18 -2.07 7.32
CA CYS A 27 8.58 -0.73 7.73
C CYS A 27 8.73 -0.64 9.24
N ASP A 28 9.63 0.25 9.69
CA ASP A 28 9.75 0.61 11.10
C ASP A 28 8.45 1.24 11.62
N GLU A 29 8.13 1.01 12.90
CA GLU A 29 7.00 1.67 13.56
C GLU A 29 7.12 3.19 13.47
N GLY A 30 6.08 3.86 12.95
CA GLY A 30 6.08 5.30 12.70
C GLY A 30 6.67 5.72 11.34
N ASN A 31 7.11 4.78 10.50
CA ASN A 31 7.54 5.02 9.12
C ASN A 31 6.82 4.09 8.12
N LYS A 32 5.63 3.60 8.49
CA LYS A 32 4.76 2.84 7.59
C LYS A 32 4.23 3.74 6.47
N ALA A 33 3.91 3.14 5.33
CA ALA A 33 3.18 3.84 4.27
C ALA A 33 1.74 4.08 4.73
N VAL A 34 1.13 5.16 4.27
CA VAL A 34 -0.27 5.50 4.57
C VAL A 34 -1.07 5.44 3.27
N ILE A 35 -2.08 4.57 3.23
CA ILE A 35 -3.07 4.57 2.16
C ILE A 35 -4.29 5.32 2.67
N GLU A 36 -4.61 6.43 2.01
CA GLU A 36 -5.83 7.20 2.22
C GLU A 36 -6.86 6.80 1.18
N ILE A 37 -8.03 6.35 1.62
CA ILE A 37 -9.15 5.99 0.77
C ILE A 37 -10.21 7.07 0.87
N PHE A 38 -10.66 7.59 -0.27
CA PHE A 38 -11.71 8.60 -0.34
C PHE A 38 -12.88 8.11 -1.20
N ASN A 39 -14.10 8.18 -0.65
CA ASN A 39 -15.32 7.90 -1.40
C ASN A 39 -15.84 9.18 -2.07
N ASN A 40 -15.55 9.37 -3.35
CA ASN A 40 -16.14 10.45 -4.15
C ASN A 40 -17.36 9.98 -4.96
N SER A 41 -18.09 9.00 -4.45
CA SER A 41 -19.29 8.46 -5.07
C SER A 41 -20.48 8.50 -4.10
N PRO A 42 -21.72 8.45 -4.62
CA PRO A 42 -22.91 8.29 -3.78
C PRO A 42 -23.10 6.86 -3.26
N CYS A 43 -22.25 5.91 -3.66
CA CYS A 43 -22.33 4.53 -3.25
C CYS A 43 -21.61 4.30 -1.92
N THR A 44 -21.97 3.23 -1.21
CA THR A 44 -21.38 2.87 0.08
C THR A 44 -20.58 1.58 -0.06
N PRO A 45 -19.34 1.64 -0.57
CA PRO A 45 -18.54 0.44 -0.72
C PRO A 45 -18.02 -0.08 0.61
N ASP A 46 -17.87 -1.39 0.70
CA ASP A 46 -16.96 -2.03 1.64
C ASP A 46 -15.55 -1.94 1.07
N VAL A 47 -14.57 -1.63 1.91
CA VAL A 47 -13.18 -1.39 1.50
C VAL A 47 -12.27 -2.34 2.25
N SER A 48 -11.45 -3.08 1.50
CA SER A 48 -10.33 -3.85 2.01
C SER A 48 -9.02 -3.34 1.44
N VAL A 49 -7.96 -3.42 2.25
CA VAL A 49 -6.58 -3.07 1.86
C VAL A 49 -5.69 -4.25 2.22
N GLY A 50 -5.12 -4.89 1.20
CA GLY A 50 -4.47 -6.18 1.33
C GLY A 50 -5.44 -7.23 1.87
N SER A 51 -5.16 -7.76 3.05
CA SER A 51 -6.01 -8.74 3.73
C SER A 51 -6.92 -8.14 4.82
N ASP A 52 -6.88 -6.83 5.02
CA ASP A 52 -7.56 -6.15 6.12
C ASP A 52 -8.79 -5.36 5.65
N ASP A 53 -9.94 -5.63 6.26
CA ASP A 53 -11.16 -4.85 6.06
C ASP A 53 -11.04 -3.52 6.82
N VAL A 54 -10.97 -2.40 6.10
CA VAL A 54 -10.75 -1.06 6.67
C VAL A 54 -12.03 -0.22 6.77
N ALA A 55 -13.05 -0.56 5.99
CA ALA A 55 -14.35 0.08 6.10
C ALA A 55 -15.48 -0.84 5.62
N THR A 56 -16.64 -0.72 6.26
CA THR A 56 -17.89 -1.35 5.82
C THR A 56 -18.89 -0.22 5.57
N ASP A 57 -19.60 -0.26 4.44
CA ASP A 57 -20.55 0.76 4.00
C ASP A 57 -19.98 2.20 4.08
N MET A 58 -18.81 2.43 3.47
CA MET A 58 -18.12 3.71 3.53
C MET A 58 -18.98 4.84 2.92
N GLY A 59 -19.38 5.80 3.73
CA GLY A 59 -20.30 6.87 3.32
C GLY A 59 -19.75 7.80 2.22
N ILE A 60 -20.66 8.52 1.56
CA ILE A 60 -20.31 9.55 0.56
C ILE A 60 -19.40 10.63 1.17
N LEU A 61 -18.33 10.99 0.47
CA LEU A 61 -17.28 11.91 0.91
C LEU A 61 -16.57 11.51 2.20
N ALA A 62 -16.67 10.24 2.62
CA ALA A 62 -15.89 9.72 3.73
C ALA A 62 -14.45 9.44 3.29
N THR A 63 -13.51 9.66 4.22
CA THR A 63 -12.10 9.33 4.07
C THR A 63 -11.69 8.38 5.17
N GLN A 64 -10.98 7.32 4.80
CA GLN A 64 -10.38 6.36 5.71
C GLN A 64 -8.88 6.29 5.44
N SER A 65 -8.08 6.01 6.46
CA SER A 65 -6.64 5.82 6.29
C SER A 65 -6.16 4.58 7.02
N VAL A 66 -5.17 3.91 6.44
CA VAL A 66 -4.57 2.71 7.00
C VAL A 66 -3.05 2.75 6.80
N GLU A 67 -2.33 2.30 7.82
CA GLU A 67 -0.88 2.16 7.77
C GLU A 67 -0.52 0.75 7.28
N VAL A 68 0.31 0.68 6.24
CA VAL A 68 0.74 -0.57 5.61
C VAL A 68 2.25 -0.61 5.48
N ASP A 69 2.78 -1.82 5.37
CA ASP A 69 4.18 -2.03 5.01
C ASP A 69 4.39 -1.72 3.52
N ALA A 70 5.64 -1.45 3.15
CA ALA A 70 5.98 -1.13 1.77
C ALA A 70 5.77 -2.36 0.88
N GLY A 71 5.35 -2.14 -0.36
CA GLY A 71 5.10 -3.21 -1.33
C GLY A 71 3.91 -2.90 -2.22
N ASP A 72 3.45 -3.92 -2.93
CA ASP A 72 2.24 -3.89 -3.75
C ASP A 72 1.04 -4.25 -2.87
N ILE A 73 0.12 -3.29 -2.71
CA ILE A 73 -1.05 -3.42 -1.85
C ILE A 73 -2.31 -3.35 -2.70
N ASP A 74 -3.09 -4.41 -2.65
CA ASP A 74 -4.41 -4.45 -3.27
C ASP A 74 -5.40 -3.62 -2.45
N VAL A 75 -6.23 -2.85 -3.13
CA VAL A 75 -7.32 -2.06 -2.55
C VAL A 75 -8.58 -2.45 -3.30
N GLU A 76 -9.49 -3.11 -2.60
CA GLU A 76 -10.74 -3.61 -3.18
C GLU A 76 -11.92 -2.80 -2.64
N PHE A 77 -12.82 -2.42 -3.54
CA PHE A 77 -14.05 -1.71 -3.26
C PHE A 77 -15.22 -2.61 -3.65
N SER A 78 -15.75 -3.32 -2.67
CA SER A 78 -16.91 -4.19 -2.85
C SER A 78 -18.21 -3.41 -2.68
N LEU A 79 -19.23 -3.78 -3.45
CA LEU A 79 -20.56 -3.15 -3.38
C LEU A 79 -21.64 -4.21 -3.17
N ALA A 80 -22.72 -3.81 -2.52
CA ALA A 80 -23.93 -4.62 -2.48
C ALA A 80 -24.44 -4.93 -3.90
N PHE A 81 -24.96 -6.15 -4.10
CA PHE A 81 -25.41 -6.71 -5.39
C PHE A 81 -26.51 -5.89 -6.13
N ILE A 82 -27.08 -4.86 -5.49
CA ILE A 82 -28.16 -4.00 -6.02
C ILE A 82 -27.63 -2.59 -6.38
N SER A 83 -26.32 -2.33 -6.18
CA SER A 83 -25.72 -1.02 -6.43
C SER A 83 -25.71 -0.66 -7.92
N VAL A 84 -25.88 0.64 -8.21
CA VAL A 84 -25.71 1.23 -9.54
C VAL A 84 -24.25 1.56 -9.86
N CYS A 85 -23.35 1.47 -8.87
CA CYS A 85 -21.93 1.70 -9.05
C CYS A 85 -21.20 0.41 -9.45
N THR A 86 -20.01 0.59 -10.04
CA THR A 86 -19.10 -0.49 -10.39
C THR A 86 -18.15 -0.74 -9.21
N ALA A 87 -17.94 -2.02 -8.86
CA ALA A 87 -16.86 -2.39 -7.93
C ALA A 87 -15.51 -2.04 -8.56
N LEU A 88 -14.54 -1.69 -7.73
CA LEU A 88 -13.21 -1.30 -8.18
C LEU A 88 -12.17 -2.12 -7.42
N ASP A 89 -11.25 -2.73 -8.15
CA ASP A 89 -10.09 -3.41 -7.58
C ASP A 89 -8.85 -2.75 -8.18
N THR A 90 -7.94 -2.27 -7.33
CA THR A 90 -6.71 -1.62 -7.78
C THR A 90 -5.53 -2.04 -6.92
N THR A 91 -4.35 -2.14 -7.51
CA THR A 91 -3.11 -2.39 -6.77
C THR A 91 -2.29 -1.11 -6.75
N VAL A 92 -1.78 -0.72 -5.58
CA VAL A 92 -0.88 0.43 -5.40
C VAL A 92 0.46 -0.03 -4.86
N THR A 93 1.55 0.39 -5.48
CA THR A 93 2.91 0.17 -4.96
C THR A 93 3.29 1.34 -4.07
N VAL A 94 3.64 1.07 -2.81
CA VAL A 94 4.02 2.08 -1.81
C VAL A 94 5.37 1.77 -1.19
N ALA A 95 6.17 2.80 -0.89
CA ALA A 95 7.39 2.68 -0.10
C ALA A 95 7.17 3.16 1.35
N CYS A 96 8.05 2.79 2.27
CA CYS A 96 7.95 3.19 3.67
C CYS A 96 7.97 4.71 3.81
N GLY A 97 6.96 5.26 4.51
CA GLY A 97 6.77 6.70 4.70
C GLY A 97 6.03 7.40 3.56
N ASP A 98 5.60 6.68 2.52
CA ASP A 98 4.76 7.25 1.47
C ASP A 98 3.35 7.52 1.97
N THR A 99 2.66 8.44 1.30
CA THR A 99 1.21 8.64 1.46
C THR A 99 0.56 8.65 0.08
N VAL A 100 -0.39 7.75 -0.13
CA VAL A 100 -1.09 7.60 -1.41
C VAL A 100 -2.59 7.76 -1.19
N LEU A 101 -3.22 8.58 -2.04
CA LEU A 101 -4.66 8.74 -2.08
C LEU A 101 -5.26 7.84 -3.16
N VAL A 102 -6.21 6.99 -2.76
CA VAL A 102 -7.03 6.15 -3.63
C VAL A 102 -8.46 6.66 -3.57
N GLU A 103 -9.00 7.03 -4.74
CA GLU A 103 -10.33 7.61 -4.85
C GLU A 103 -11.29 6.63 -5.51
N PHE A 104 -12.43 6.40 -4.86
CA PHE A 104 -13.54 5.64 -5.42
C PHE A 104 -14.59 6.58 -6.01
N THR A 105 -14.76 6.53 -7.33
CA THR A 105 -15.71 7.38 -8.06
C THR A 105 -17.03 6.68 -8.38
N GLY A 106 -17.11 5.36 -8.23
CA GLY A 106 -18.31 4.56 -8.47
C GLY A 106 -18.78 4.51 -9.93
N SER A 107 -17.93 4.90 -10.89
CA SER A 107 -18.26 5.15 -12.31
C SER A 107 -17.70 4.12 -13.26
#